data_AF-A0A7K6I235-F1
#
_entry.id   AF-A0A7K6I235-F1
#
_cell.length_a   1.000
_cell.length_b   1.000
_cell.length_c   1.000
_cell.angle_alpha   90.00
_cell.angle_beta   90.00
_cell.angle_gamma   90.00
#
_symmetry.space_group_name_H-M   'P 1'
#
loop_
_entity.id
_entity.type
_entity.pdbx_description
1 polymer ?
#
loop_
_entity_poly.entity_id
_entity_poly.type
_entity_poly.pdbx_seq_one_letter_code
_entity_poly.pdbx_strand_id
1 'polypeptide(L)'
;DGVTEVLAHRSDNLQDKFMEIPCSEDYDSHKRFEGCTPRKCGRGVTDAVIRREEAERIRRIAERGLSLGGSDGGASILDLHSGALSLGKHFVNVYRYFGDKIRDIFTEEDFALYRDVRQRIQQRIAQVFGISSSALYLTKPTFFSRMNSTAAKTTHDEYWHPHVDKVTYGSFDYTSLLYLSDYSEDFGGGRFMFMDADSNKTVEPRAGRVSFFTSGSENLHRVEKVQWGTRFAITISFTCDPEHGIGDPVL
;
A
#
# COMPACT_ATOMS: atom_id res chain seq x y z
N ASP A 1 25.00 7.99 -9.06
CA ASP A 1 23.76 8.78 -9.01
C ASP A 1 23.04 8.70 -10.35
N GLY A 2 22.10 7.77 -10.44
CA GLY A 2 21.35 7.50 -11.68
C GLY A 2 20.30 8.57 -11.96
N VAL A 3 19.92 8.69 -13.24
CA VAL A 3 18.80 9.53 -13.66
C VAL A 3 17.54 9.10 -12.90
N THR A 4 16.78 10.08 -12.42
CA THR A 4 15.51 9.84 -11.73
C THR A 4 14.43 10.64 -12.45
N GLU A 5 13.40 9.95 -12.90
CA GLU A 5 12.25 10.52 -13.59
C GLU A 5 11.02 10.43 -12.71
N VAL A 6 10.12 11.40 -12.85
CA VAL A 6 8.85 11.39 -12.13
C VAL A 6 7.79 10.69 -12.97
N LEU A 7 7.39 9.50 -12.55
CA LEU A 7 6.30 8.75 -13.18
C LEU A 7 4.95 9.43 -12.95
N ALA A 8 4.74 10.09 -11.82
CA ALA A 8 3.49 10.79 -11.54
C ALA A 8 3.78 11.97 -10.62
N HIS A 9 3.61 13.19 -11.12
CA HIS A 9 3.72 14.38 -10.30
C HIS A 9 2.46 14.56 -9.47
N ARG A 10 2.59 15.14 -8.27
CA ARG A 10 1.44 15.43 -7.41
C ARG A 10 0.41 16.32 -8.09
N SER A 11 0.86 17.28 -8.91
CA SER A 11 0.00 18.19 -9.66
C SER A 11 -0.78 17.51 -10.79
N ASP A 12 -0.37 16.33 -11.23
CA ASP A 12 -1.04 15.60 -12.31
C ASP A 12 -2.43 15.15 -11.86
N ASN A 13 -3.37 15.10 -12.82
CA ASN A 13 -4.65 14.40 -12.68
C ASN A 13 -4.63 13.19 -13.62
N LEU A 14 -4.40 12.00 -13.07
CA LEU A 14 -4.15 10.79 -13.85
C LEU A 14 -5.37 9.87 -13.83
N GLN A 15 -6.04 9.71 -14.97
CA GLN A 15 -7.16 8.77 -15.07
C GLN A 15 -6.64 7.33 -15.29
N ASP A 16 -5.80 7.15 -16.31
CA ASP A 16 -5.34 5.84 -16.76
C ASP A 16 -3.84 5.84 -17.14
N LYS A 17 -2.94 6.15 -16.19
CA LYS A 17 -1.49 6.01 -16.44
C LYS A 17 -1.04 4.58 -16.15
N PHE A 18 -0.49 3.90 -17.14
CA PHE A 18 0.07 2.56 -17.00
C PHE A 18 1.37 2.44 -17.79
N MET A 19 2.34 1.76 -17.19
CA MET A 19 3.63 1.43 -17.79
C MET A 19 3.76 -0.09 -17.77
N GLU A 20 3.75 -0.69 -18.95
CA GLU A 20 4.05 -2.10 -19.13
C GLU A 20 5.56 -2.31 -19.02
N ILE A 21 5.96 -3.36 -18.31
CA ILE A 21 7.35 -3.78 -18.16
C ILE A 21 7.43 -5.30 -18.32
N PRO A 22 8.57 -5.86 -18.76
CA PRO A 22 8.74 -7.31 -18.84
C PRO A 22 8.47 -7.98 -17.49
N CYS A 23 7.69 -9.06 -17.50
CA CYS A 23 7.48 -9.87 -16.30
C CYS A 23 8.79 -10.49 -15.82
N SER A 24 9.00 -10.57 -14.50
CA SER A 24 10.11 -11.32 -13.95
C SER A 24 9.89 -12.84 -14.07
N GLU A 25 10.99 -13.58 -13.96
CA GLU A 25 10.99 -15.05 -13.87
C GLU A 25 10.41 -15.55 -12.54
N ASP A 26 10.08 -14.67 -11.58
CA ASP A 26 9.50 -15.08 -10.30
C ASP A 26 8.19 -15.85 -10.53
N TYR A 27 7.41 -15.47 -11.54
CA TYR A 27 6.13 -16.12 -11.84
C TYR A 27 6.26 -17.51 -12.51
N ASP A 28 7.47 -17.89 -12.92
CA ASP A 28 7.75 -19.19 -13.54
C ASP A 28 8.07 -20.26 -12.49
N SER A 29 8.61 -19.84 -11.34
CA SER A 29 8.97 -20.73 -10.23
C SER A 29 7.80 -21.05 -9.28
N HIS A 30 6.65 -20.37 -9.45
CA HIS A 30 5.48 -20.52 -8.59
C HIS A 30 4.31 -21.20 -9.30
N LYS A 31 3.39 -21.75 -8.51
CA LYS A 31 2.12 -22.29 -9.01
C LYS A 31 1.36 -21.19 -9.77
N ARG A 32 0.94 -21.49 -11.00
CA ARG A 32 0.12 -20.60 -11.82
C ARG A 32 -1.36 -20.83 -11.54
N PHE A 33 -2.12 -19.75 -11.53
CA PHE A 33 -3.56 -19.70 -11.31
C PHE A 33 -4.22 -19.09 -12.54
N GLU A 34 -5.12 -19.86 -13.15
CA GLU A 34 -5.82 -19.45 -14.36
C GLU A 34 -6.60 -18.16 -14.13
N GLY A 35 -6.50 -17.23 -15.08
CA GLY A 35 -7.21 -15.96 -15.02
C GLY A 35 -6.68 -14.95 -14.00
N CYS A 36 -5.57 -15.21 -13.29
CA CYS A 36 -4.98 -14.23 -12.35
C CYS A 36 -3.46 -14.09 -12.46
N THR A 37 -2.70 -15.17 -12.58
CA THR A 37 -1.22 -15.09 -12.57
C THR A 37 -0.73 -14.09 -13.63
N PRO A 38 0.17 -13.15 -13.26
CA PRO A 38 0.68 -12.13 -14.18
C PRO A 38 1.20 -12.71 -15.49
N ARG A 39 0.65 -12.22 -16.60
CA ARG A 39 1.16 -12.42 -17.98
C ARG A 39 1.49 -11.10 -18.67
N LYS A 40 0.88 -10.02 -18.18
CA LYS A 40 1.17 -8.63 -18.48
C LYS A 40 1.65 -8.02 -17.17
N CYS A 41 2.89 -7.56 -17.12
CA CYS A 41 3.47 -6.97 -15.92
C CYS A 41 3.68 -5.47 -16.10
N GLY A 42 3.72 -4.75 -14.98
CA GLY A 42 3.72 -3.30 -15.06
C GLY A 42 3.27 -2.64 -13.78
N ARG A 43 3.12 -1.33 -13.91
CA ARG A 43 2.74 -0.43 -12.83
C ARG A 43 1.86 0.67 -13.36
N GLY A 44 0.81 0.96 -12.63
CA GLY A 44 -0.16 2.01 -12.93
C GLY A 44 -0.30 3.01 -11.80
N VAL A 45 -0.70 4.22 -12.17
CA VAL A 45 -1.04 5.29 -11.25
C VAL A 45 -2.35 5.92 -11.70
N THR A 46 -3.29 6.08 -10.78
CA THR A 46 -4.61 6.64 -11.06
C THR A 46 -5.15 7.44 -9.88
N ASP A 47 -5.85 8.52 -10.20
CA ASP A 47 -6.57 9.41 -9.29
C ASP A 47 -8.09 9.20 -9.41
N ALA A 48 -8.53 8.18 -10.17
CA ALA A 48 -9.93 7.97 -10.54
C ALA A 48 -10.68 6.95 -9.66
N VAL A 49 -9.98 6.22 -8.80
CA VAL A 49 -10.58 5.11 -8.02
C VAL A 49 -11.41 5.63 -6.85
N ILE A 50 -10.93 6.68 -6.17
CA ILE A 50 -11.63 7.28 -5.03
C ILE A 50 -11.65 8.80 -5.12
N ARG A 51 -12.66 9.41 -4.50
CA ARG A 51 -12.72 10.86 -4.35
C ARG A 51 -11.79 11.31 -3.22
N ARG A 52 -11.33 12.57 -3.31
CA ARG A 52 -10.50 13.18 -2.26
C ARG A 52 -11.18 13.16 -0.88
N GLU A 53 -12.48 13.41 -0.81
CA GLU A 53 -13.26 13.37 0.43
C GLU A 53 -13.26 11.97 1.07
N GLU A 54 -13.28 10.91 0.26
CA GLU A 54 -13.17 9.52 0.73
C GLU A 54 -11.75 9.26 1.26
N ALA A 55 -10.73 9.74 0.55
CA ALA A 55 -9.33 9.65 1.01
C ALA A 55 -9.13 10.35 2.36
N GLU A 56 -9.75 11.51 2.57
CA GLU A 56 -9.71 12.25 3.83
C GLU A 56 -10.44 11.50 4.96
N ARG A 57 -11.58 10.85 4.67
CA ARG A 57 -12.26 9.97 5.65
C ARG A 57 -11.37 8.79 6.03
N ILE A 58 -10.74 8.15 5.05
CA ILE A 58 -9.82 7.04 5.26
C ILE A 58 -8.58 7.49 6.05
N ARG A 59 -8.04 8.67 5.79
CA ARG A 59 -6.98 9.28 6.59
C ARG A 59 -7.39 9.42 8.05
N ARG A 60 -8.62 9.87 8.33
CA ARG A 60 -9.14 9.96 9.71
C ARG A 60 -9.27 8.60 10.40
N ILE A 61 -9.55 7.52 9.67
CA ILE A 61 -9.49 6.15 10.21
C ILE A 61 -8.06 5.83 10.63
N ALA A 62 -7.08 6.09 9.74
CA ALA A 62 -5.67 5.87 10.03
C ALA A 62 -5.21 6.67 11.26
N GLU A 63 -5.55 7.95 11.32
CA GLU A 63 -5.17 8.86 12.41
C GLU A 63 -5.74 8.42 13.76
N ARG A 64 -7.05 8.08 13.82
CA ARG A 64 -7.68 7.58 15.05
C ARG A 64 -7.04 6.28 15.50
N GLY A 65 -6.89 5.31 14.60
CA GLY A 65 -6.29 4.02 14.93
C GLY A 65 -4.83 4.12 15.37
N LEU A 66 -4.04 4.94 14.67
CA LEU A 66 -2.62 5.21 14.98
C LEU A 66 -2.43 6.24 16.10
N SER A 67 -3.49 6.77 16.72
CA SER A 67 -3.40 7.53 17.97
C SER A 67 -3.42 6.63 19.20
N LEU A 68 -3.85 5.36 19.05
CA LEU A 68 -3.83 4.36 20.12
C LEU A 68 -2.43 3.84 20.42
N GLY A 69 -1.45 4.13 19.55
CA GLY A 69 -0.08 3.67 19.67
C GLY A 69 0.85 4.35 18.67
N GLY A 70 2.04 3.84 18.55
CA GLY A 70 3.02 4.29 17.58
C GLY A 70 4.39 3.72 17.89
N SER A 71 5.24 3.63 16.87
CA SER A 71 6.63 3.28 17.09
C SER A 71 7.40 4.39 17.80
N ASP A 72 8.45 4.03 18.53
CA ASP A 72 9.48 4.97 19.01
C ASP A 72 10.29 5.58 17.85
N GLY A 73 10.26 4.93 16.68
CA GLY A 73 10.89 5.41 15.45
C GLY A 73 9.91 6.12 14.50
N GLY A 74 10.39 6.36 13.29
CA GLY A 74 9.65 7.14 12.30
C GLY A 74 8.55 6.42 11.56
N ALA A 75 8.30 5.13 11.81
CA ALA A 75 7.33 4.32 11.07
C ALA A 75 6.37 3.59 12.01
N SER A 76 5.08 3.83 11.87
CA SER A 76 4.03 3.06 12.55
C SER A 76 3.12 2.39 11.53
N ILE A 77 2.63 1.20 11.86
CA ILE A 77 1.60 0.51 11.07
C ILE A 77 0.38 0.17 11.90
N LEU A 78 -0.75 0.06 11.22
CA LEU A 78 -2.01 -0.47 11.73
C LEU A 78 -2.63 -1.38 10.67
N ASP A 79 -2.86 -2.64 11.02
CA ASP A 79 -3.55 -3.62 10.19
C ASP A 79 -4.94 -3.89 10.79
N LEU A 80 -6.00 -3.49 10.08
CA LEU A 80 -7.38 -3.70 10.53
C LEU A 80 -7.82 -5.18 10.44
N HIS A 81 -7.13 -6.02 9.67
CA HIS A 81 -7.47 -7.44 9.54
C HIS A 81 -6.96 -8.24 10.74
N SER A 82 -5.68 -8.08 11.06
CA SER A 82 -5.06 -8.79 12.18
C SER A 82 -5.20 -8.05 13.51
N GLY A 83 -5.49 -6.75 13.47
CA GLY A 83 -5.43 -5.84 14.61
C GLY A 83 -4.02 -5.42 14.98
N ALA A 84 -2.98 -5.75 14.20
CA ALA A 84 -1.61 -5.39 14.54
C ALA A 84 -1.42 -3.86 14.53
N LEU A 85 -0.88 -3.31 15.62
CA LEU A 85 -0.55 -1.90 15.78
C LEU A 85 0.85 -1.75 16.37
N SER A 86 1.65 -0.85 15.82
CA SER A 86 2.94 -0.45 16.42
C SER A 86 2.73 0.18 17.80
N LEU A 87 3.49 -0.27 18.81
CA LEU A 87 3.51 0.30 20.16
C LEU A 87 4.93 0.25 20.74
N GLY A 88 5.60 1.40 20.79
CA GLY A 88 7.00 1.52 21.18
C GLY A 88 7.91 0.77 20.22
N LYS A 89 8.50 -0.34 20.69
CA LYS A 89 9.37 -1.23 19.87
C LYS A 89 8.70 -2.55 19.48
N HIS A 90 7.41 -2.70 19.75
CA HIS A 90 6.68 -3.95 19.58
C HIS A 90 5.38 -3.74 18.80
N PHE A 91 4.68 -4.84 18.53
CA PHE A 91 3.33 -4.83 17.98
C PHE A 91 2.34 -5.37 19.02
N VAL A 92 1.17 -4.77 19.09
CA VAL A 92 0.04 -5.23 19.89
C VAL A 92 -1.15 -5.53 18.99
N ASN A 93 -2.08 -6.38 19.46
CA ASN A 93 -3.36 -6.57 18.80
C ASN A 93 -4.37 -5.58 19.40
N VAL A 94 -4.82 -4.59 18.63
CA VAL A 94 -5.72 -3.52 19.11
C VAL A 94 -7.06 -4.05 19.59
N TYR A 95 -7.62 -5.05 18.92
CA TYR A 95 -8.92 -5.63 19.30
C TYR A 95 -8.84 -6.31 20.66
N ARG A 96 -7.74 -7.02 20.94
CA ARG A 96 -7.52 -7.64 22.25
C ARG A 96 -7.11 -6.63 23.33
N TYR A 97 -6.28 -5.65 22.97
CA TYR A 97 -5.70 -4.72 23.92
C TYR A 97 -6.71 -3.66 24.38
N PHE A 98 -7.53 -3.14 23.46
CA PHE A 98 -8.53 -2.12 23.76
C PHE A 98 -9.94 -2.68 23.98
N GLY A 99 -10.19 -3.94 23.57
CA GLY A 99 -11.48 -4.62 23.79
C GLY A 99 -12.65 -3.79 23.26
N ASP A 100 -13.69 -3.65 24.07
CA ASP A 100 -14.91 -2.92 23.71
C ASP A 100 -14.67 -1.44 23.33
N LYS A 101 -13.59 -0.83 23.83
CA LYS A 101 -13.24 0.56 23.51
C LYS A 101 -12.86 0.77 22.05
N ILE A 102 -12.59 -0.30 21.30
CA ILE A 102 -12.31 -0.19 19.86
C ILE A 102 -13.50 0.39 19.09
N ARG A 103 -14.72 0.21 19.61
CA ARG A 103 -15.97 0.76 19.04
C ARG A 103 -16.11 2.27 19.24
N ASP A 104 -15.34 2.86 20.14
CA ASP A 104 -15.24 4.32 20.28
C ASP A 104 -14.27 4.92 19.23
N ILE A 105 -13.41 4.08 18.64
CA ILE A 105 -12.34 4.49 17.72
C ILE A 105 -12.78 4.30 16.27
N PHE A 106 -13.41 3.16 15.96
CA PHE A 106 -13.90 2.85 14.62
C PHE A 106 -15.40 2.56 14.64
N THR A 107 -16.02 2.81 13.50
CA THR A 107 -17.45 2.56 13.26
C THR A 107 -17.65 1.55 12.14
N GLU A 108 -18.83 0.93 12.06
CA GLU A 108 -19.19 0.07 10.92
C GLU A 108 -19.11 0.81 9.58
N GLU A 109 -19.39 2.12 9.56
CA GLU A 109 -19.25 2.96 8.36
C GLU A 109 -17.80 3.09 7.90
N ASP A 110 -16.84 3.10 8.83
CA ASP A 110 -15.41 3.15 8.52
C ASP A 110 -14.97 1.86 7.80
N PHE A 111 -15.39 0.71 8.33
CA PHE A 111 -15.11 -0.59 7.74
C PHE A 111 -15.84 -0.78 6.40
N ALA A 112 -17.07 -0.28 6.29
CA ALA A 112 -17.81 -0.28 5.03
C ALA A 112 -17.10 0.56 3.94
N LEU A 113 -16.62 1.76 4.29
CA LEU A 113 -15.85 2.61 3.37
C LEU A 113 -14.53 1.95 2.96
N TYR A 114 -13.79 1.40 3.93
CA TYR A 114 -12.55 0.68 3.64
C TYR A 114 -12.78 -0.48 2.66
N ARG A 115 -13.81 -1.29 2.90
CA ARG A 115 -14.19 -2.42 2.04
C ARG A 115 -14.54 -1.95 0.64
N ASP A 116 -15.37 -0.93 0.50
CA ASP A 116 -15.79 -0.41 -0.80
C ASP A 116 -14.59 0.12 -1.62
N VAL A 117 -13.70 0.88 -0.98
CA VAL A 117 -12.48 1.40 -1.61
C VAL A 117 -11.54 0.27 -2.04
N ARG A 118 -11.32 -0.72 -1.17
CA ARG A 118 -10.53 -1.90 -1.49
C ARG A 118 -11.11 -2.69 -2.67
N GLN A 119 -12.44 -2.84 -2.74
CA GLN A 119 -13.11 -3.49 -3.87
C GLN A 119 -12.91 -2.72 -5.18
N ARG A 120 -13.04 -1.39 -5.15
CA ARG A 120 -12.78 -0.55 -6.33
C ARG A 120 -11.32 -0.66 -6.80
N ILE A 121 -10.36 -0.70 -5.87
CA ILE A 121 -8.94 -0.93 -6.20
C ILE A 121 -8.73 -2.31 -6.85
N GLN A 122 -9.30 -3.36 -6.28
CA GLN A 122 -9.23 -4.73 -6.80
C GLN A 122 -9.78 -4.83 -8.24
N GLN A 123 -10.96 -4.24 -8.48
CA GLN A 123 -11.58 -4.19 -9.81
C GLN A 123 -10.71 -3.43 -10.80
N ARG A 124 -10.10 -2.32 -10.37
CA ARG A 124 -9.23 -1.51 -11.21
C ARG A 124 -7.95 -2.25 -11.62
N ILE A 125 -7.31 -2.94 -10.69
CA ILE A 125 -6.15 -3.81 -10.97
C ILE A 125 -6.56 -4.88 -11.99
N ALA A 126 -7.68 -5.56 -11.74
CA ALA A 126 -8.17 -6.61 -12.63
C ALA A 126 -8.41 -6.11 -14.07
N GLN A 127 -9.05 -4.94 -14.20
CA GLN A 127 -9.29 -4.29 -15.49
C GLN A 127 -7.99 -3.97 -16.23
N VAL A 128 -7.01 -3.35 -15.56
CA VAL A 128 -5.80 -2.84 -16.22
C VAL A 128 -4.85 -3.98 -16.64
N PHE A 129 -4.77 -5.03 -15.84
CA PHE A 129 -3.95 -6.20 -16.14
C PHE A 129 -4.68 -7.25 -16.99
N GLY A 130 -5.98 -7.09 -17.24
CA GLY A 130 -6.76 -8.03 -18.06
C GLY A 130 -6.94 -9.39 -17.38
N ILE A 131 -7.09 -9.40 -16.06
CA ILE A 131 -7.30 -10.61 -15.25
C ILE A 131 -8.72 -10.66 -14.69
N SER A 132 -9.14 -11.82 -14.21
CA SER A 132 -10.45 -11.98 -13.57
C SER A 132 -10.41 -11.42 -12.15
N SER A 133 -11.27 -10.42 -11.88
CA SER A 133 -11.43 -9.87 -10.53
C SER A 133 -11.90 -10.91 -9.51
N SER A 134 -12.56 -12.00 -9.93
CA SER A 134 -13.00 -13.08 -9.03
C SER A 134 -11.90 -14.07 -8.70
N ALA A 135 -10.80 -14.07 -9.46
CA ALA A 135 -9.62 -14.90 -9.23
C ALA A 135 -8.49 -14.15 -8.52
N LEU A 136 -8.67 -12.84 -8.29
CA LEU A 136 -7.77 -12.00 -7.51
C LEU A 136 -8.31 -11.88 -6.09
N TYR A 137 -7.57 -12.35 -5.08
CA TYR A 137 -8.02 -12.36 -3.68
C TYR A 137 -7.24 -11.33 -2.86
N LEU A 138 -7.88 -10.67 -1.90
CA LEU A 138 -7.18 -9.87 -0.90
C LEU A 138 -6.24 -10.78 -0.10
N THR A 139 -5.04 -10.32 0.26
CA THR A 139 -4.11 -11.07 1.11
C THR A 139 -3.49 -10.22 2.20
N LYS A 140 -2.70 -10.86 3.07
CA LYS A 140 -2.00 -10.24 4.20
C LYS A 140 -0.49 -10.19 3.94
N PRO A 141 0.20 -9.14 4.45
CA PRO A 141 -0.37 -8.05 5.23
C PRO A 141 -1.05 -6.98 4.35
N THR A 142 -2.03 -6.31 4.94
CA THR A 142 -2.68 -5.11 4.40
C THR A 142 -2.81 -4.10 5.53
N PHE A 143 -2.18 -2.94 5.42
CA PHE A 143 -1.99 -2.05 6.57
C PHE A 143 -1.93 -0.57 6.19
N PHE A 144 -2.40 0.26 7.12
CA PHE A 144 -2.10 1.68 7.17
C PHE A 144 -0.66 1.87 7.62
N SER A 145 0.00 2.87 7.05
CA SER A 145 1.34 3.31 7.44
C SER A 145 1.33 4.80 7.76
N ARG A 146 2.03 5.19 8.82
CA ARG A 146 2.39 6.57 9.16
C ARG A 146 3.89 6.68 9.23
N MET A 147 4.47 7.52 8.38
CA MET A 147 5.91 7.75 8.31
C MET A 147 6.26 9.22 8.55
N ASN A 148 7.29 9.49 9.33
CA ASN A 148 7.83 10.83 9.54
C ASN A 148 9.37 10.82 9.58
N SER A 149 9.98 11.95 9.95
CA SER A 149 11.43 12.14 9.97
C SER A 149 12.12 11.66 11.26
N THR A 150 11.41 11.04 12.20
CA THR A 150 12.02 10.47 13.42
C THR A 150 12.96 9.32 13.05
N ALA A 151 14.15 9.30 13.66
CA ALA A 151 15.14 8.27 13.41
C ALA A 151 14.64 6.87 13.80
N ALA A 152 14.97 5.86 13.00
CA ALA A 152 14.65 4.46 13.31
C ALA A 152 15.24 4.01 14.66
N LYS A 153 14.45 3.22 15.39
CA LYS A 153 14.85 2.59 16.66
C LYS A 153 14.87 1.06 16.56
N THR A 154 14.15 0.52 15.59
CA THR A 154 14.03 -0.90 15.25
C THR A 154 14.14 -1.09 13.74
N THR A 155 14.36 -2.32 13.28
CA THR A 155 14.33 -2.66 11.85
C THR A 155 12.96 -2.39 11.21
N HIS A 156 11.88 -2.46 11.98
CA HIS A 156 10.52 -2.14 11.50
C HIS A 156 10.32 -0.65 11.22
N ASP A 157 11.20 0.21 11.72
CA ASP A 157 11.21 1.64 11.39
C ASP A 157 11.97 1.96 10.09
N GLU A 158 12.74 1.00 9.56
CA GLU A 158 13.61 1.20 8.40
C GLU A 158 12.85 0.95 7.08
N TYR A 159 11.86 1.80 6.80
CA TYR A 159 10.96 1.66 5.63
C TYR A 159 11.59 1.96 4.26
N TRP A 160 12.85 2.41 4.21
CA TRP A 160 13.48 2.96 3.01
C TRP A 160 14.39 1.98 2.27
N HIS A 161 14.42 0.72 2.68
CA HIS A 161 15.24 -0.30 2.06
C HIS A 161 14.59 -0.83 0.77
N PRO A 162 15.38 -1.04 -0.30
CA PRO A 162 14.91 -1.71 -1.50
C PRO A 162 14.35 -3.10 -1.20
N HIS A 163 13.20 -3.43 -1.79
CA HIS A 163 12.60 -4.75 -1.67
C HIS A 163 11.71 -5.09 -2.88
N VAL A 164 11.37 -6.37 -2.96
CA VAL A 164 10.43 -6.95 -3.94
C VAL A 164 9.34 -7.65 -3.15
N ASP A 165 8.10 -7.23 -3.32
CA ASP A 165 6.98 -7.69 -2.49
C ASP A 165 6.74 -9.21 -2.58
N LYS A 166 6.83 -9.79 -3.77
CA LYS A 166 6.71 -11.24 -3.96
C LYS A 166 7.78 -12.00 -3.15
N VAL A 167 9.02 -11.49 -3.14
CA VAL A 167 10.13 -12.10 -2.39
C VAL A 167 9.96 -11.89 -0.89
N THR A 168 9.50 -10.72 -0.47
CA THR A 168 9.33 -10.36 0.94
C THR A 168 8.16 -11.11 1.60
N TYR A 169 7.03 -11.26 0.91
CA TYR A 169 5.80 -11.80 1.49
C TYR A 169 5.37 -13.16 0.92
N GLY A 170 5.87 -13.57 -0.25
CA GLY A 170 5.54 -14.83 -0.92
C GLY A 170 4.17 -14.83 -1.60
N SER A 171 3.12 -14.42 -0.87
CA SER A 171 1.73 -14.49 -1.37
C SER A 171 1.35 -13.40 -2.37
N PHE A 172 2.08 -12.28 -2.42
CA PHE A 172 1.68 -11.11 -3.21
C PHE A 172 1.90 -11.34 -4.69
N ASP A 173 0.84 -11.26 -5.50
CA ASP A 173 0.96 -11.23 -6.96
C ASP A 173 0.74 -9.82 -7.51
N TYR A 174 -0.06 -9.01 -6.82
CA TYR A 174 -0.28 -7.60 -7.12
C TYR A 174 -0.27 -6.77 -5.83
N THR A 175 0.38 -5.62 -5.88
CA THR A 175 0.44 -4.66 -4.76
C THR A 175 -0.25 -3.37 -5.17
N SER A 176 -0.92 -2.72 -4.22
CA SER A 176 -1.37 -1.34 -4.36
C SER A 176 -1.08 -0.50 -3.13
N LEU A 177 -0.85 0.79 -3.36
CA LEU A 177 -0.75 1.82 -2.35
C LEU A 177 -1.80 2.89 -2.63
N LEU A 178 -2.66 3.15 -1.65
CA LEU A 178 -3.50 4.33 -1.62
C LEU A 178 -2.83 5.41 -0.78
N TYR A 179 -2.51 6.55 -1.39
CA TYR A 179 -1.92 7.69 -0.68
C TYR A 179 -2.99 8.53 0.01
N LEU A 180 -2.71 8.94 1.25
CA LEU A 180 -3.63 9.70 2.11
C LEU A 180 -3.07 11.07 2.52
N SER A 181 -1.90 11.43 1.98
CA SER A 181 -1.21 12.70 2.24
C SER A 181 -0.62 13.26 0.95
N ASP A 182 -0.52 14.58 0.87
CA ASP A 182 0.00 15.29 -0.30
C ASP A 182 1.50 15.60 -0.17
N TYR A 183 2.29 15.13 -1.14
CA TYR A 183 3.71 15.42 -1.25
C TYR A 183 3.97 16.94 -1.36
N SER A 184 5.02 17.46 -0.74
CA SER A 184 5.35 18.89 -0.71
C SER A 184 4.29 19.80 -0.07
N GLU A 185 3.26 19.25 0.57
CA GLU A 185 2.24 19.97 1.36
C GLU A 185 2.15 19.42 2.78
N ASP A 186 1.82 18.14 2.93
CA ASP A 186 1.77 17.45 4.23
C ASP A 186 3.15 16.95 4.69
N PHE A 187 4.04 16.64 3.75
CA PHE A 187 5.37 16.09 4.01
C PHE A 187 6.35 16.30 2.84
N GLY A 188 7.65 16.20 3.13
CA GLY A 188 8.72 16.20 2.12
C GLY A 188 9.61 14.96 2.18
N GLY A 189 10.33 14.65 1.11
CA GLY A 189 10.91 13.32 0.91
C GLY A 189 9.81 12.27 0.67
N GLY A 190 9.95 11.04 1.14
CA GLY A 190 8.82 10.10 1.22
C GLY A 190 8.19 9.62 -0.10
N ARG A 191 8.78 9.95 -1.27
CA ARG A 191 8.27 9.49 -2.57
C ARG A 191 8.43 7.98 -2.68
N PHE A 192 7.52 7.34 -3.41
CA PHE A 192 7.67 5.93 -3.76
C PHE A 192 8.54 5.84 -5.00
N MET A 193 9.58 5.01 -4.98
CA MET A 193 10.59 4.93 -6.04
C MET A 193 10.72 3.49 -6.53
N PHE A 194 10.37 3.28 -7.79
CA PHE A 194 10.78 2.08 -8.51
C PHE A 194 12.23 2.23 -8.97
N MET A 195 13.00 1.16 -8.81
CA MET A 195 14.43 1.11 -9.09
C MET A 195 14.68 0.31 -10.36
N ASP A 196 14.61 0.98 -11.51
CA ASP A 196 14.85 0.35 -12.80
C ASP A 196 16.33 0.38 -13.17
N ALA A 197 16.73 -0.47 -14.12
CA ALA A 197 18.10 -0.57 -14.60
C ALA A 197 18.57 0.69 -15.36
N ASP A 198 17.66 1.37 -16.05
CA ASP A 198 17.92 2.58 -16.86
C ASP A 198 17.80 3.86 -16.03
N SER A 199 16.66 4.05 -15.36
CA SER A 199 16.35 5.25 -14.60
C SER A 199 15.30 4.95 -13.53
N ASN A 200 15.56 5.37 -12.29
CA ASN A 200 14.57 5.29 -11.23
C ASN A 200 13.30 6.07 -11.61
N LYS A 201 12.13 5.56 -11.23
CA LYS A 201 10.83 6.19 -11.50
C LYS A 201 10.13 6.49 -10.19
N THR A 202 9.83 7.76 -9.91
CA THR A 202 9.16 8.16 -8.67
C THR A 202 7.69 8.46 -8.85
N VAL A 203 6.87 8.02 -7.91
CA VAL A 203 5.49 8.46 -7.74
C VAL A 203 5.45 9.46 -6.58
N GLU A 204 4.99 10.68 -6.84
CA GLU A 204 4.73 11.67 -5.82
C GLU A 204 3.34 11.41 -5.21
N PRO A 205 3.25 11.15 -3.89
CA PRO A 205 1.96 10.91 -3.23
C PRO A 205 1.02 12.11 -3.32
N ARG A 206 -0.25 11.81 -3.55
CA ARG A 206 -1.37 12.75 -3.58
C ARG A 206 -2.55 12.09 -2.86
N ALA A 207 -3.26 12.78 -1.99
CA ALA A 207 -4.40 12.19 -1.30
C ALA A 207 -5.47 11.71 -2.31
N GLY A 208 -5.79 10.41 -2.27
CA GLY A 208 -6.71 9.74 -3.20
C GLY A 208 -6.05 9.03 -4.38
N ARG A 209 -4.74 9.22 -4.59
CA ARG A 209 -4.00 8.54 -5.65
C ARG A 209 -3.73 7.09 -5.29
N VAL A 210 -3.98 6.20 -6.23
CA VAL A 210 -3.66 4.78 -6.15
C VAL A 210 -2.49 4.48 -7.09
N SER A 211 -1.40 3.94 -6.54
CA SER A 211 -0.32 3.29 -7.29
C SER A 211 -0.49 1.79 -7.18
N PHE A 212 -0.42 1.05 -8.26
CA PHE A 212 -0.61 -0.41 -8.25
C PHE A 212 0.32 -1.09 -9.27
N PHE A 213 0.80 -2.28 -8.97
CA PHE A 213 1.82 -2.96 -9.78
C PHE A 213 1.84 -4.47 -9.54
N THR A 214 2.43 -5.22 -10.47
CA THR A 214 2.75 -6.64 -10.29
C THR A 214 3.89 -6.80 -9.29
N SER A 215 3.74 -7.67 -8.30
CA SER A 215 4.62 -7.71 -7.11
C SER A 215 6.01 -8.34 -7.33
N GLY A 216 6.31 -8.81 -8.53
CA GLY A 216 7.57 -9.46 -8.88
C GLY A 216 8.76 -8.52 -8.95
N SER A 217 9.94 -9.11 -9.20
CA SER A 217 11.24 -8.43 -9.23
C SER A 217 11.36 -7.37 -10.32
N GLU A 218 10.46 -7.34 -11.31
CA GLU A 218 10.34 -6.25 -12.26
C GLU A 218 9.97 -4.91 -11.59
N ASN A 219 9.43 -4.95 -10.37
CA ASN A 219 9.07 -3.78 -9.58
C ASN A 219 9.91 -3.70 -8.28
N LEU A 220 11.23 -3.86 -8.34
CA LEU A 220 12.11 -3.50 -7.22
C LEU A 220 11.86 -2.04 -6.81
N HIS A 221 11.61 -1.79 -5.54
CA HIS A 221 11.22 -0.46 -5.10
C HIS A 221 11.62 -0.15 -3.66
N ARG A 222 11.53 1.14 -3.31
CA ARG A 222 11.71 1.66 -1.95
C ARG A 222 10.90 2.93 -1.74
N VAL A 223 10.74 3.33 -0.48
CA VAL A 223 10.24 4.65 -0.12
C VAL A 223 11.44 5.54 0.25
N GLU A 224 11.48 6.77 -0.26
CA GLU A 224 12.49 7.73 0.21
C GLU A 224 12.26 8.10 1.67
N LYS A 225 13.32 8.45 2.41
CA LYS A 225 13.16 8.95 3.78
C LYS A 225 12.29 10.22 3.79
N VAL A 226 11.32 10.26 4.69
CA VAL A 226 10.57 11.49 4.98
C VAL A 226 11.51 12.46 5.67
N GLN A 227 11.60 13.68 5.15
CA GLN A 227 12.50 14.72 5.64
C GLN A 227 11.80 15.68 6.61
N TRP A 228 10.51 15.90 6.42
CA TRP A 228 9.65 16.70 7.31
C TRP A 228 8.18 16.29 7.10
N GLY A 229 7.33 16.63 8.07
CA GLY A 229 5.89 16.34 8.01
C GLY A 229 5.56 14.86 8.25
N THR A 230 4.37 14.45 7.84
CA THR A 230 3.89 13.07 8.04
C THR A 230 3.21 12.52 6.79
N ARG A 231 3.64 11.34 6.37
CA ARG A 231 3.11 10.61 5.22
C ARG A 231 2.18 9.50 5.70
N PHE A 232 0.94 9.50 5.23
CA PHE A 232 -0.01 8.41 5.40
C PHE A 232 -0.29 7.68 4.08
N ALA A 233 -0.36 6.36 4.14
CA ALA A 233 -0.77 5.51 3.02
C ALA A 233 -1.36 4.18 3.52
N ILE A 234 -2.12 3.50 2.68
CA ILE A 234 -2.53 2.10 2.87
C ILE A 234 -1.84 1.25 1.82
N THR A 235 -1.20 0.16 2.26
CA THR A 235 -0.78 -0.92 1.37
C THR A 235 -1.88 -1.97 1.36
N ILE A 236 -2.45 -2.25 0.18
CA ILE A 236 -3.46 -3.30 -0.04
C ILE A 236 -2.89 -4.28 -1.06
N SER A 237 -2.75 -5.53 -0.63
CA SER A 237 -2.07 -6.58 -1.40
C SER A 237 -3.05 -7.64 -1.86
N PHE A 238 -2.75 -8.25 -3.00
CA PHE A 238 -3.59 -9.27 -3.60
C PHE A 238 -2.77 -10.48 -4.03
N THR A 239 -3.40 -11.64 -3.96
CA THR A 239 -2.86 -12.93 -4.36
C THR A 239 -3.78 -13.59 -5.37
N CYS A 240 -3.22 -14.42 -6.23
CA CYS A 240 -3.96 -15.30 -7.11
C CYS A 240 -4.26 -16.65 -6.45
N ASP A 241 -3.66 -16.93 -5.29
CA ASP A 241 -3.84 -18.18 -4.56
C ASP A 241 -5.00 -18.06 -3.54
N PRO A 242 -6.12 -18.78 -3.74
CA PRO A 242 -7.22 -18.73 -2.80
C PRO A 242 -6.85 -19.21 -1.39
N GLU A 243 -5.81 -20.04 -1.23
CA GLU A 243 -5.34 -20.49 0.09
C GLU A 243 -4.72 -19.36 0.92
N HIS A 244 -4.21 -18.33 0.24
CA HIS A 244 -3.66 -17.12 0.86
C HIS A 244 -4.66 -15.96 0.91
N GLY A 245 -5.91 -16.19 0.46
CA GLY A 245 -6.99 -15.23 0.48
C GLY A 245 -7.47 -14.92 1.91
N ILE A 246 -7.81 -13.66 2.17
CA ILE A 246 -8.44 -13.21 3.42
C ILE A 246 -9.76 -12.49 3.13
N GLY A 247 -10.65 -12.47 4.14
CA GLY A 247 -11.87 -11.67 4.10
C GLY A 247 -11.62 -10.18 4.33
N ASP A 248 -12.65 -9.37 4.11
CA ASP A 248 -12.66 -7.98 4.57
C ASP A 248 -12.61 -7.92 6.11
N PRO A 249 -12.00 -6.86 6.69
CA PRO A 249 -11.97 -6.73 8.13
C PRO A 249 -13.39 -6.47 8.64
N VAL A 250 -13.66 -6.87 9.87
CA VAL A 250 -14.94 -6.66 10.57
C VAL A 250 -14.64 -6.08 11.96
N LEU A 251 -15.53 -5.22 12.45
CA LEU A 251 -15.40 -4.57 13.76
C LEU A 251 -15.88 -5.46 14.92
#